data_AF-A0A9E2PIW2-F1
#
_entry.id   AF-A0A9E2PIW2-F1
#
_cell.length_a   1.000
_cell.length_b   1.000
_cell.length_c   1.000
_cell.angle_alpha   90.00
_cell.angle_beta   90.00
_cell.angle_gamma   90.00
#
_symmetry.space_group_name_H-M   'P 1'
#
loop_
_entity.id
_entity.type
_entity.pdbx_description
1 polymer ?
#
loop_
_entity_poly.entity_id
_entity_poly.type
_entity_poly.pdbx_seq_one_letter_code
_entity_poly.pdbx_strand_id
1 'polypeptide(L)'
;MLFRSRLFALSLLFTLTCPAVAETLPLKLDRTFKRLPAQDEPGVAFISAERIEARQGDQMEASGKVELRQEGRVVKADHLLYEQEKQNVYADGNVSIVQGETVMSGPKLKMNLDLDVGEMAQPEFFIGENDARGTAAMLNMEGRNHQTFRSAVYTTCPAGNDDWLIRMSTLELDRDRQVGVAYNARVEFKSVPFLYTPWMDFALNDDKRSGFLGPVFGSTNSGGSEITLPYFWNIAPNFDATFSPRYISKRGTQFNNEFRYLRPRYSGEFHADVLDGDRVSNLDRSHYGIKHRHNLGDGFSASVDANVVSDDAYYRDLAGAISGTSQANLLREGVVSYAGYGWNASARVQRYQTLQDPLARVAIPYRRQPQLALSTSRQVAKSTLNFTSEYVDYRHPTLVNGQRLVLNPSISYPLLSEPGYYLTPKLGLHYSSYVLDANNTSNVPNTQRTLPIFSLDSGLIFERNDSFLGNAYMQTLEPRAFYVRIPYRDQSQLPNFDSARAP
;
A
#
# COMPACT_ATOMS: atom_id res chain seq x y z
N MET A 1 -54.60 -28.58 34.95
CA MET A 1 -55.90 -29.00 34.38
C MET A 1 -55.60 -29.99 33.26
N LEU A 2 -55.94 -31.26 33.49
CA LEU A 2 -55.75 -32.37 32.56
C LEU A 2 -56.76 -32.28 31.42
N PHE A 3 -56.35 -32.55 30.18
CA PHE A 3 -57.25 -33.21 29.22
C PHE A 3 -56.47 -34.17 28.32
N ARG A 4 -56.80 -35.46 28.50
CA ARG A 4 -56.52 -36.57 27.61
C ARG A 4 -57.52 -36.55 26.45
N SER A 5 -57.09 -36.99 25.27
CA SER A 5 -57.98 -37.69 24.33
C SER A 5 -57.18 -38.73 23.55
N ARG A 6 -57.41 -40.01 23.89
CA ARG A 6 -57.04 -41.17 23.08
C ARG A 6 -58.14 -41.37 22.02
N LEU A 7 -57.75 -41.68 20.79
CA LEU A 7 -58.59 -42.37 19.82
C LEU A 7 -57.76 -43.46 19.15
N PHE A 8 -58.14 -44.70 19.46
CA PHE A 8 -57.83 -45.92 18.73
C PHE A 8 -58.50 -45.87 17.36
N ALA A 9 -57.86 -46.37 16.29
CA ALA A 9 -58.36 -47.52 15.53
C ALA A 9 -57.54 -47.83 14.26
N LEU A 10 -57.30 -49.13 14.11
CA LEU A 10 -57.27 -49.95 12.90
C LEU A 10 -56.12 -49.82 11.88
N SER A 11 -55.24 -50.80 12.03
CA SER A 11 -54.41 -51.48 11.03
C SER A 11 -55.08 -51.75 9.67
N LEU A 12 -54.38 -51.43 8.59
CA LEU A 12 -54.45 -52.16 7.32
C LEU A 12 -53.01 -52.44 6.86
N LEU A 13 -52.64 -53.72 6.80
CA LEU A 13 -51.40 -54.19 6.18
C LEU A 13 -51.51 -54.04 4.66
N PHE A 14 -50.56 -53.33 4.05
CA PHE A 14 -50.23 -53.48 2.64
C PHE A 14 -48.74 -53.79 2.53
N THR A 15 -48.43 -55.03 2.14
CA THR A 15 -47.10 -55.49 1.79
C THR A 15 -46.69 -54.89 0.45
N LEU A 16 -45.78 -53.93 0.46
CA LEU A 16 -45.06 -53.45 -0.72
C LEU A 16 -43.59 -53.85 -0.58
N THR A 17 -43.21 -54.85 -1.37
CA THR A 17 -41.82 -55.27 -1.61
C THR A 17 -41.02 -54.10 -2.18
N CYS A 18 -40.09 -53.55 -1.39
CA CYS A 18 -39.12 -52.56 -1.86
C CYS A 18 -37.84 -53.30 -2.31
N PRO A 19 -37.44 -53.24 -3.59
CA PRO A 19 -36.16 -53.76 -4.02
C PRO A 19 -35.04 -52.85 -3.49
N ALA A 20 -34.07 -53.43 -2.80
CA ALA A 20 -32.88 -52.73 -2.36
C ALA A 20 -32.05 -52.29 -3.57
N VAL A 21 -32.03 -50.98 -3.85
CA VAL A 21 -31.08 -50.38 -4.78
C VAL A 21 -29.87 -49.97 -3.95
N ALA A 22 -28.71 -50.58 -4.23
CA ALA A 22 -27.46 -50.19 -3.59
C ALA A 22 -27.08 -48.77 -4.04
N GLU A 23 -27.15 -47.80 -3.14
CA GLU A 23 -26.57 -46.46 -3.36
C GLU A 23 -25.05 -46.60 -3.40
N THR A 24 -24.49 -46.42 -4.59
CA THR A 24 -23.06 -46.18 -4.76
C THR A 24 -22.75 -44.82 -4.14
N LEU A 25 -22.03 -44.80 -3.02
CA LEU A 25 -21.50 -43.58 -2.41
C LEU A 25 -20.64 -42.84 -3.44
N PRO A 26 -21.06 -41.68 -3.97
CA PRO A 26 -20.20 -40.92 -4.85
C PRO A 26 -19.12 -40.25 -4.00
N LEU A 27 -17.85 -40.54 -4.31
CA LEU A 27 -16.72 -39.83 -3.73
C LEU A 27 -16.86 -38.33 -4.03
N LYS A 28 -17.13 -37.52 -2.99
CA LYS A 28 -17.06 -36.06 -3.07
C LYS A 28 -15.59 -35.65 -3.07
N LEU A 29 -15.18 -34.95 -4.12
CA LEU A 29 -13.88 -34.29 -4.16
C LEU A 29 -13.88 -33.13 -3.15
N ASP A 30 -13.22 -33.31 -2.02
CA ASP A 30 -12.95 -32.23 -1.07
C ASP A 30 -11.80 -31.38 -1.63
N ARG A 31 -12.09 -30.13 -2.00
CA ARG A 31 -11.10 -29.17 -2.52
C ARG A 31 -10.41 -28.37 -1.42
N THR A 32 -10.71 -28.66 -0.16
CA THR A 32 -10.05 -28.04 0.99
C THR A 32 -9.11 -29.05 1.64
N PHE A 33 -7.81 -28.94 1.33
CA PHE A 33 -6.78 -29.55 2.17
C PHE A 33 -6.86 -28.88 3.56
N LYS A 34 -7.61 -29.47 4.47
CA LYS A 34 -7.49 -29.16 5.89
C LYS A 34 -6.10 -29.61 6.32
N ARG A 35 -5.18 -28.64 6.48
CA ARG A 35 -3.90 -28.86 7.13
C ARG A 35 -4.20 -29.40 8.52
N LEU A 36 -3.86 -30.67 8.75
CA LEU A 36 -3.92 -31.25 10.10
C LEU A 36 -3.02 -30.39 11.02
N PRO A 37 -3.43 -30.15 12.27
CA PRO A 37 -2.54 -29.49 13.23
C PRO A 37 -1.23 -30.29 13.32
N ALA A 38 -0.10 -29.59 13.41
CA ALA A 38 1.19 -30.22 13.62
C ALA A 38 1.10 -31.06 14.91
N GLN A 39 1.35 -32.36 14.81
CA GLN A 39 1.49 -33.21 15.98
C GLN A 39 2.89 -33.00 16.56
N ASP A 40 2.95 -32.48 17.78
CA ASP A 40 4.15 -32.42 18.65
C ASP A 40 4.41 -33.80 19.29
N GLU A 41 4.51 -34.84 18.48
CA GLU A 41 5.12 -36.12 18.87
C GLU A 41 6.48 -36.18 18.16
N PRO A 42 7.59 -36.54 18.84
CA PRO A 42 8.91 -36.61 18.21
C PRO A 42 8.79 -37.44 16.94
N GLY A 43 8.99 -36.78 15.80
CA GLY A 43 8.58 -37.35 14.53
C GLY A 43 9.36 -38.63 14.26
N VAL A 44 8.64 -39.75 14.10
CA VAL A 44 9.25 -41.01 13.67
C VAL A 44 9.96 -40.76 12.34
N ALA A 45 11.26 -41.05 12.28
CA ALA A 45 12.02 -40.96 11.04
C ALA A 45 11.65 -42.13 10.11
N PHE A 46 11.15 -41.81 8.92
CA PHE A 46 10.86 -42.81 7.88
C PHE A 46 12.02 -42.84 6.89
N ILE A 47 12.63 -44.00 6.70
CA ILE A 47 13.73 -44.20 5.74
C ILE A 47 13.24 -45.11 4.62
N SER A 48 13.43 -44.68 3.37
CA SER A 48 13.21 -45.47 2.16
C SER A 48 14.49 -45.47 1.33
N ALA A 49 14.89 -46.64 0.82
CA ALA A 49 16.04 -46.80 -0.06
C ALA A 49 15.91 -48.10 -0.85
N GLU A 50 16.75 -48.27 -1.87
CA GLU A 50 16.83 -49.52 -2.65
C GLU A 50 17.39 -50.68 -1.82
N ARG A 51 18.32 -50.39 -0.90
CA ARG A 51 18.87 -51.36 0.05
C ARG A 51 19.03 -50.73 1.43
N ILE A 52 18.59 -51.45 2.46
CA ILE A 52 18.74 -51.08 3.88
C ILE A 52 19.37 -52.26 4.62
N GLU A 53 20.47 -52.02 5.33
CA GLU A 53 21.17 -53.00 6.15
C GLU A 53 21.26 -52.51 7.60
N ALA A 54 20.83 -53.35 8.53
CA ALA A 54 21.07 -53.11 9.95
C ALA A 54 22.41 -53.75 10.33
N ARG A 55 23.35 -52.95 10.86
CA ARG A 55 24.62 -53.42 11.43
C ARG A 55 24.49 -53.60 12.94
N GLN A 56 25.40 -54.37 13.54
CA GLN A 56 25.48 -54.49 15.00
C GLN A 56 25.72 -53.11 15.64
N GLY A 57 24.97 -52.80 16.71
CA GLY A 57 25.10 -51.55 17.47
C GLY A 57 24.20 -50.41 17.00
N ASP A 58 22.95 -50.71 16.62
CA ASP A 58 21.91 -49.73 16.27
C ASP A 58 22.30 -48.74 15.16
N GLN A 59 23.11 -49.22 14.22
CA GLN A 59 23.47 -48.52 12.99
C GLN A 59 22.67 -49.08 11.82
N MET A 60 22.01 -48.20 11.07
CA MET A 60 21.32 -48.52 9.83
C MET A 60 22.02 -47.86 8.66
N GLU A 61 22.36 -48.65 7.64
CA GLU A 61 22.98 -48.17 6.42
C GLU A 61 21.98 -48.32 5.27
N ALA A 62 21.66 -47.22 4.62
CA ALA A 62 20.76 -47.16 3.48
C ALA A 62 21.55 -46.72 2.24
N SER A 63 21.32 -47.38 1.10
CA SER A 63 22.01 -47.10 -0.15
C SER A 63 21.06 -47.20 -1.35
N GLY A 64 21.27 -46.32 -2.33
CA GLY A 64 20.48 -46.23 -3.55
C GLY A 64 19.19 -45.44 -3.34
N LYS A 65 19.16 -44.21 -3.88
CA LYS A 65 18.01 -43.28 -3.80
C LYS A 65 17.41 -43.19 -2.39
N VAL A 66 18.26 -42.93 -1.41
CA VAL A 66 17.83 -42.85 -0.02
C VAL A 66 16.96 -41.61 0.16
N GLU A 67 15.83 -41.76 0.85
CA GLU A 67 14.96 -40.70 1.31
C GLU A 67 14.64 -40.91 2.79
N LEU A 68 15.10 -39.99 3.64
CA LEU A 68 14.76 -39.91 5.05
C LEU A 68 13.77 -38.77 5.26
N ARG A 69 12.63 -39.06 5.90
CA ARG A 69 11.57 -38.08 6.17
C ARG A 69 11.31 -37.98 7.67
N GLN A 70 11.31 -36.77 8.20
CA GLN A 70 11.03 -36.51 9.60
C GLN A 70 10.52 -35.07 9.78
N GLU A 71 9.41 -34.89 10.50
CA GLU A 71 8.87 -33.56 10.88
C GLU A 71 8.78 -32.50 9.75
N GLY A 72 8.43 -32.92 8.53
CA GLY A 72 8.31 -32.01 7.38
C GLY A 72 9.64 -31.67 6.70
N ARG A 73 10.75 -32.29 7.11
CA ARG A 73 12.04 -32.31 6.42
C ARG A 73 12.17 -33.60 5.61
N VAL A 74 12.78 -33.50 4.43
CA VAL A 74 13.16 -34.63 3.59
C VAL A 74 14.65 -34.53 3.28
N VAL A 75 15.42 -35.55 3.66
CA VAL A 75 16.84 -35.69 3.31
C VAL A 75 16.96 -36.77 2.24
N LYS A 76 17.57 -36.44 1.11
CA LYS A 76 17.85 -37.36 0.01
C LYS A 76 19.34 -37.52 -0.16
N ALA A 77 19.81 -38.72 -0.48
CA ALA A 77 21.22 -38.99 -0.76
C ALA A 77 21.41 -40.33 -1.51
N ASP A 78 22.62 -40.58 -2.00
CA ASP A 78 23.00 -41.86 -2.57
C ASP A 78 23.28 -42.90 -1.48
N HIS A 79 23.89 -42.46 -0.37
CA HIS A 79 24.21 -43.28 0.80
C HIS A 79 23.88 -42.52 2.09
N LEU A 80 23.35 -43.23 3.08
CA LEU A 80 23.00 -42.68 4.39
C LEU A 80 23.32 -43.69 5.50
N LEU A 81 24.10 -43.26 6.48
CA LEU A 81 24.35 -43.97 7.73
C LEU A 81 23.56 -43.27 8.85
N TYR A 82 22.71 -44.03 9.52
CA TYR A 82 21.91 -43.57 10.65
C TYR A 82 22.32 -44.30 11.93
N GLU A 83 22.84 -43.57 12.91
CA GLU A 83 23.17 -44.06 14.25
C GLU A 83 21.98 -43.80 15.17
N GLN A 84 21.12 -44.80 15.39
CA GLN A 84 19.84 -44.62 16.07
C GLN A 84 20.00 -44.22 17.55
N GLU A 85 20.98 -44.77 18.29
CA GLU A 85 21.21 -44.37 19.69
C GLU A 85 21.59 -42.88 19.83
N LYS A 86 22.35 -42.34 18.88
CA LYS A 86 22.85 -40.96 18.91
C LYS A 86 22.01 -40.00 18.09
N GLN A 87 21.07 -40.52 17.31
CA GLN A 87 20.26 -39.77 16.34
C GLN A 87 21.10 -39.02 15.29
N ASN A 88 22.29 -39.55 14.96
CA ASN A 88 23.16 -38.95 13.96
C ASN A 88 22.89 -39.56 12.58
N VAL A 89 22.80 -38.71 11.57
CA VAL A 89 22.71 -39.04 10.15
C VAL A 89 23.95 -38.52 9.45
N TYR A 90 24.61 -39.40 8.71
CA TYR A 90 25.68 -39.08 7.79
C TYR A 90 25.19 -39.43 6.39
N ALA A 91 25.05 -38.44 5.52
CA ALA A 91 24.63 -38.64 4.15
C ALA A 91 25.76 -38.25 3.19
N ASP A 92 25.96 -39.07 2.16
CA ASP A 92 27.03 -38.94 1.18
C ASP A 92 26.47 -39.17 -0.23
N GLY A 93 26.91 -38.33 -1.18
CA GLY A 93 26.52 -38.41 -2.59
C GLY A 93 25.17 -37.75 -2.86
N ASN A 94 25.17 -36.72 -3.71
CA ASN A 94 23.98 -35.97 -4.15
C ASN A 94 23.01 -35.63 -3.01
N VAL A 95 23.54 -35.16 -1.88
CA VAL A 95 22.73 -34.89 -0.70
C VAL A 95 21.84 -33.69 -0.97
N SER A 96 20.55 -33.80 -0.66
CA SER A 96 19.59 -32.71 -0.75
C SER A 96 18.64 -32.72 0.43
N ILE A 97 18.49 -31.58 1.09
CA ILE A 97 17.56 -31.35 2.18
C ILE A 97 16.47 -30.41 1.67
N VAL A 98 15.23 -30.83 1.86
CA VAL A 98 14.05 -30.01 1.57
C VAL A 98 13.32 -29.73 2.87
N GLN A 99 13.10 -28.45 3.16
CA GLN A 99 12.36 -27.99 4.34
C GLN A 99 11.47 -26.81 3.94
N GLY A 100 10.16 -27.02 3.90
CA GLY A 100 9.21 -26.02 3.38
C GLY A 100 9.49 -25.70 1.91
N GLU A 101 9.74 -24.43 1.59
CA GLU A 101 10.10 -23.94 0.25
C GLU A 101 11.62 -23.79 0.05
N THR A 102 12.41 -24.14 1.07
CA THR A 102 13.88 -24.08 1.01
C THR A 102 14.45 -25.45 0.61
N VAL A 103 15.37 -25.45 -0.36
CA VAL A 103 16.13 -26.63 -0.80
C VAL A 103 17.62 -26.34 -0.62
N MET A 104 18.34 -27.25 0.01
CA MET A 104 19.79 -27.16 0.20
C MET A 104 20.44 -28.45 -0.27
N SER A 105 21.43 -28.36 -1.14
CA SER A 105 22.09 -29.50 -1.76
C SER A 105 23.60 -29.42 -1.59
N GLY A 106 24.27 -30.56 -1.44
CA GLY A 106 25.72 -30.62 -1.26
C GLY A 106 26.28 -32.04 -1.35
N PRO A 107 27.61 -32.20 -1.35
CA PRO A 107 28.26 -33.50 -1.43
C PRO A 107 28.08 -34.36 -0.17
N LYS A 108 28.05 -33.75 1.01
CA LYS A 108 27.99 -34.45 2.30
C LYS A 108 27.19 -33.67 3.32
N LEU A 109 26.47 -34.40 4.17
CA LEU A 109 25.75 -33.86 5.32
C LEU A 109 26.07 -34.70 6.55
N LYS A 110 26.32 -34.02 7.66
CA LYS A 110 26.30 -34.62 8.99
C LYS A 110 25.27 -33.89 9.81
N MET A 111 24.32 -34.61 10.40
CA MET A 111 23.22 -33.99 11.13
C MET A 111 22.81 -34.84 12.33
N ASN A 112 22.51 -34.21 13.44
CA ASN A 112 21.77 -34.81 14.53
C ASN A 112 20.28 -34.48 14.35
N LEU A 113 19.45 -35.50 14.25
CA LEU A 113 18.02 -35.35 13.95
C LEU A 113 17.22 -34.76 15.12
N ASP A 114 17.60 -35.08 16.36
CA ASP A 114 16.90 -34.61 17.57
C ASP A 114 17.24 -33.15 17.90
N LEU A 115 18.52 -32.79 17.77
CA LEU A 115 18.99 -31.44 18.10
C LEU A 115 18.84 -30.46 16.94
N ASP A 116 18.54 -30.95 15.73
CA ASP A 116 18.57 -30.18 14.48
C ASP A 116 19.92 -29.46 14.24
N VAL A 117 21.00 -30.03 14.77
CA VAL A 117 22.36 -29.50 14.62
C VAL A 117 23.10 -30.31 13.57
N GLY A 118 23.78 -29.63 12.65
CA GLY A 118 24.45 -30.31 11.55
C GLY A 118 25.38 -29.41 10.77
N GLU A 119 26.09 -30.03 9.83
CA GLU A 119 27.00 -29.35 8.93
C GLU A 119 26.91 -29.92 7.52
N MET A 120 26.98 -29.03 6.53
CA MET A 120 27.04 -29.36 5.11
C MET A 120 28.18 -28.58 4.46
N ALA A 121 29.11 -29.30 3.84
CA ALA A 121 30.20 -28.69 3.08
C ALA A 121 29.71 -28.28 1.70
N GLN A 122 30.16 -27.12 1.20
CA GLN A 122 29.86 -26.61 -0.15
C GLN A 122 28.36 -26.65 -0.52
N PRO A 123 27.45 -26.12 0.32
CA PRO A 123 26.03 -26.13 0.02
C PRO A 123 25.70 -25.19 -1.15
N GLU A 124 24.80 -25.64 -2.00
CA GLU A 124 23.99 -24.82 -2.90
C GLU A 124 22.58 -24.74 -2.32
N PHE A 125 22.00 -23.54 -2.23
CA PHE A 125 20.68 -23.36 -1.65
C PHE A 125 19.76 -22.57 -2.55
N PHE A 126 18.46 -22.87 -2.44
CA PHE A 126 17.36 -22.15 -3.05
C PHE A 126 16.29 -21.89 -1.98
N ILE A 127 15.80 -20.66 -1.91
CA ILE A 127 14.80 -20.18 -0.96
C ILE A 127 13.59 -19.74 -1.78
N GLY A 128 12.52 -20.53 -1.75
CA GLY A 128 11.33 -20.28 -2.56
C GLY A 128 10.54 -19.05 -2.14
N GLU A 129 10.63 -18.63 -0.87
CA GLU A 129 9.87 -17.48 -0.35
C GLU A 129 10.16 -16.17 -1.10
N ASN A 130 11.36 -16.02 -1.68
CA ASN A 130 11.78 -14.83 -2.42
C ASN A 130 12.55 -15.15 -3.72
N ASP A 131 12.38 -16.37 -4.25
CA ASP A 131 13.07 -16.89 -5.43
C ASP A 131 14.61 -16.69 -5.38
N ALA A 132 15.20 -16.77 -4.18
CA ALA A 132 16.62 -16.56 -4.00
C ALA A 132 17.42 -17.86 -4.13
N ARG A 133 18.65 -17.74 -4.62
CA ARG A 133 19.62 -18.84 -4.66
C ARG A 133 20.99 -18.39 -4.20
N GLY A 134 21.82 -19.35 -3.84
CA GLY A 134 23.17 -19.06 -3.42
C GLY A 134 24.02 -20.29 -3.20
N THR A 135 25.28 -20.04 -2.83
CA THR A 135 26.26 -21.06 -2.48
C THR A 135 27.03 -20.61 -1.24
N ALA A 136 27.62 -21.55 -0.51
CA ALA A 136 28.54 -21.22 0.58
C ALA A 136 29.69 -22.23 0.64
N ALA A 137 30.75 -21.91 1.39
CA ALA A 137 31.81 -22.88 1.66
C ALA A 137 31.38 -23.91 2.72
N MET A 138 30.57 -23.48 3.68
CA MET A 138 30.07 -24.29 4.79
C MET A 138 28.72 -23.77 5.25
N LEU A 139 27.80 -24.68 5.56
CA LEU A 139 26.56 -24.41 6.29
C LEU A 139 26.62 -25.14 7.62
N ASN A 140 26.45 -24.39 8.71
CA ASN A 140 26.23 -24.91 10.05
C ASN A 140 24.74 -24.73 10.41
N MET A 141 24.07 -25.82 10.74
CA MET A 141 22.74 -25.81 11.34
C MET A 141 22.93 -25.85 12.85
N GLU A 142 22.40 -24.86 13.55
CA GLU A 142 22.58 -24.66 14.99
C GLU A 142 21.24 -24.82 15.72
N GLY A 143 20.37 -25.70 15.19
CA GLY A 143 18.98 -25.87 15.57
C GLY A 143 18.04 -25.62 14.39
N ARG A 144 16.74 -25.92 14.59
CA ARG A 144 15.72 -25.86 13.53
C ARG A 144 15.60 -24.49 12.83
N ASN A 145 15.84 -23.42 13.59
CA ASN A 145 15.59 -22.04 13.17
C ASN A 145 16.85 -21.19 13.09
N HIS A 146 18.05 -21.73 13.38
CA HIS A 146 19.30 -20.98 13.33
C HIS A 146 20.32 -21.62 12.38
N GLN A 147 20.78 -20.85 11.40
CA GLN A 147 21.67 -21.32 10.35
C GLN A 147 22.79 -20.31 10.08
N THR A 148 24.02 -20.79 9.98
CA THR A 148 25.19 -19.96 9.69
C THR A 148 25.89 -20.45 8.42
N PHE A 149 25.95 -19.61 7.40
CA PHE A 149 26.66 -19.87 6.15
C PHE A 149 27.99 -19.12 6.14
N ARG A 150 29.09 -19.81 5.85
CA ARG A 150 30.44 -19.21 5.74
C ARG A 150 30.83 -19.04 4.27
N SER A 151 31.39 -17.87 3.94
CA SER A 151 31.75 -17.48 2.57
C SER A 151 30.58 -17.65 1.60
N ALA A 152 29.44 -17.05 1.96
CA ALA A 152 28.19 -17.19 1.22
C ALA A 152 28.10 -16.23 0.03
N VAL A 153 27.40 -16.68 -1.01
CA VAL A 153 27.01 -15.93 -2.20
C VAL A 153 25.50 -16.00 -2.31
N TYR A 154 24.84 -14.86 -2.54
CA TYR A 154 23.39 -14.75 -2.61
C TYR A 154 22.97 -13.95 -3.85
N THR A 155 21.89 -14.37 -4.51
CA THR A 155 21.24 -13.61 -5.60
C THR A 155 19.77 -14.02 -5.75
N THR A 156 18.93 -13.09 -6.22
CA THR A 156 17.56 -13.41 -6.68
C THR A 156 17.47 -13.45 -8.20
N CYS A 157 18.59 -13.43 -8.91
CA CYS A 157 18.59 -13.63 -10.35
C CYS A 157 18.29 -15.10 -10.69
N PRO A 158 17.55 -15.36 -11.77
CA PRO A 158 17.29 -16.72 -12.23
C PRO A 158 18.59 -17.45 -12.56
N ALA A 159 18.55 -18.78 -12.53
CA ALA A 159 19.71 -19.61 -12.89
C ALA A 159 20.20 -19.28 -14.32
N GLY A 160 21.52 -19.17 -14.48
CA GLY A 160 22.16 -18.76 -15.73
C GLY A 160 22.28 -17.25 -15.94
N ASN A 161 21.70 -16.44 -15.04
CA ASN A 161 21.93 -14.99 -15.00
C ASN A 161 22.52 -14.58 -13.65
N ASP A 162 23.73 -14.05 -13.66
CA ASP A 162 24.44 -13.52 -12.47
C ASP A 162 24.68 -12.01 -12.61
N ASP A 163 23.64 -11.25 -13.01
CA ASP A 163 23.71 -9.80 -13.15
C ASP A 163 24.11 -9.10 -11.84
N TRP A 164 23.58 -9.56 -10.72
CA TRP A 164 23.97 -9.07 -9.39
C TRP A 164 24.13 -10.20 -8.39
N LEU A 165 25.10 -10.05 -7.50
CA LEU A 165 25.45 -11.01 -6.46
C LEU A 165 25.81 -10.26 -5.17
N ILE A 166 25.50 -10.83 -4.02
CA ILE A 166 26.07 -10.40 -2.74
C ILE A 166 27.04 -11.49 -2.29
N ARG A 167 28.29 -11.11 -2.03
CA ARG A 167 29.26 -12.00 -1.40
C ARG A 167 29.51 -11.54 0.03
N MET A 168 29.46 -12.48 0.97
CA MET A 168 29.63 -12.18 2.39
C MET A 168 30.50 -13.22 3.08
N SER A 169 31.23 -12.80 4.11
CA SER A 169 32.11 -13.69 4.86
C SER A 169 31.32 -14.65 5.77
N THR A 170 30.21 -14.17 6.33
CA THR A 170 29.32 -14.93 7.20
C THR A 170 27.91 -14.41 7.02
N LEU A 171 26.96 -15.32 6.92
CA LEU A 171 25.53 -15.04 6.88
C LEU A 171 24.87 -15.86 7.99
N GLU A 172 24.29 -15.18 8.96
CA GLU A 172 23.53 -15.78 10.07
C GLU A 172 22.05 -15.56 9.81
N LEU A 173 21.25 -16.63 9.85
CA LEU A 173 19.80 -16.58 9.70
C LEU A 173 19.16 -17.10 10.99
N ASP A 174 18.46 -16.22 11.70
CA ASP A 174 17.71 -16.48 12.93
C ASP A 174 16.22 -16.34 12.63
N ARG A 175 15.55 -17.48 12.42
CA ARG A 175 14.10 -17.55 12.14
C ARG A 175 13.25 -17.42 13.42
N ASP A 176 13.82 -17.46 14.62
CA ASP A 176 13.06 -17.16 15.85
C ASP A 176 12.85 -15.65 15.99
N ARG A 177 13.89 -14.87 15.69
CA ARG A 177 13.84 -13.39 15.68
C ARG A 177 13.45 -12.79 14.33
N GLN A 178 13.35 -13.61 13.28
CA GLN A 178 13.14 -13.20 11.89
C GLN A 178 14.22 -12.22 11.40
N VAL A 179 15.49 -12.51 11.70
CA VAL A 179 16.66 -11.67 11.36
C VAL A 179 17.69 -12.44 10.56
N GLY A 180 18.15 -11.86 9.47
CA GLY A 180 19.40 -12.22 8.82
C GLY A 180 20.49 -11.18 9.11
N VAL A 181 21.71 -11.63 9.39
CA VAL A 181 22.89 -10.75 9.56
C VAL A 181 23.99 -11.20 8.61
N ALA A 182 24.48 -10.30 7.76
CA ALA A 182 25.57 -10.55 6.84
C ALA A 182 26.80 -9.71 7.21
N TYR A 183 27.96 -10.36 7.33
CA TYR A 183 29.23 -9.72 7.68
C TYR A 183 30.17 -9.60 6.47
N ASN A 184 30.84 -8.46 6.35
CA ASN A 184 31.71 -8.11 5.23
C ASN A 184 31.04 -8.34 3.87
N ALA A 185 29.79 -7.89 3.75
CA ALA A 185 29.01 -8.07 2.54
C ALA A 185 29.48 -7.07 1.47
N ARG A 186 29.68 -7.56 0.24
CA ARG A 186 29.92 -6.75 -0.95
C ARG A 186 28.89 -7.06 -2.01
N VAL A 187 28.34 -6.03 -2.62
CA VAL A 187 27.41 -6.15 -3.74
C VAL A 187 28.20 -6.00 -5.04
N GLU A 188 28.08 -6.98 -5.90
CA GLU A 188 28.72 -7.06 -7.21
C GLU A 188 27.65 -6.96 -8.29
N PHE A 189 27.87 -6.09 -9.29
CA PHE A 189 27.07 -6.07 -10.52
C PHE A 189 27.97 -6.47 -11.69
N LYS A 190 27.61 -7.52 -12.43
CA LYS A 190 28.44 -8.11 -13.50
C LYS A 190 29.89 -8.35 -13.04
N SER A 191 30.05 -8.92 -11.84
CA SER A 191 31.34 -9.19 -11.19
C SER A 191 32.16 -7.96 -10.77
N VAL A 192 31.61 -6.74 -10.85
CA VAL A 192 32.26 -5.52 -10.37
C VAL A 192 31.68 -5.14 -9.01
N PRO A 193 32.47 -5.14 -7.92
CA PRO A 193 32.01 -4.71 -6.61
C PRO A 193 31.76 -3.19 -6.62
N PHE A 194 30.59 -2.75 -6.17
CA PHE A 194 30.24 -1.33 -6.11
C PHE A 194 29.75 -0.85 -4.74
N LEU A 195 29.42 -1.77 -3.83
CA LEU A 195 29.04 -1.44 -2.46
C LEU A 195 29.67 -2.44 -1.50
N TYR A 196 30.22 -1.94 -0.40
CA TYR A 196 30.73 -2.75 0.70
C TYR A 196 30.08 -2.29 2.01
N THR A 197 29.72 -3.26 2.85
CA THR A 197 29.30 -3.00 4.23
C THR A 197 29.98 -3.99 5.19
N PRO A 198 30.53 -3.50 6.33
CA PRO A 198 31.16 -4.38 7.32
C PRO A 198 30.15 -5.30 7.98
N TRP A 199 28.90 -4.86 8.14
CA TRP A 199 27.78 -5.66 8.63
C TRP A 199 26.46 -5.08 8.10
N MET A 200 25.47 -5.94 7.85
CA MET A 200 24.10 -5.53 7.55
C MET A 200 23.13 -6.52 8.16
N ASP A 201 22.04 -6.03 8.73
CA ASP A 201 20.90 -6.85 9.13
C ASP A 201 19.71 -6.63 8.20
N PHE A 202 18.88 -7.65 8.06
CA PHE A 202 17.67 -7.62 7.26
C PHE A 202 16.58 -8.50 7.88
N ALA A 203 15.33 -8.13 7.67
CA ALA A 203 14.19 -8.93 8.11
C ALA A 203 14.03 -10.15 7.21
N LEU A 204 13.69 -11.30 7.80
CA LEU A 204 13.32 -12.52 7.07
C LEU A 204 11.82 -12.57 6.73
N ASN A 205 11.08 -11.57 7.19
CA ASN A 205 9.65 -11.36 6.99
C ASN A 205 9.38 -9.89 6.61
N ASP A 206 8.10 -9.52 6.54
CA ASP A 206 7.66 -8.15 6.24
C ASP A 206 7.84 -7.16 7.41
N ASP A 207 8.58 -7.52 8.47
CA ASP A 207 8.80 -6.61 9.60
C ASP A 207 9.75 -5.47 9.23
N LYS A 208 9.36 -4.26 9.64
CA LYS A 208 10.20 -3.08 9.51
C LYS A 208 11.41 -3.19 10.45
N ARG A 209 12.62 -3.02 9.92
CA ARG A 209 13.87 -2.99 10.70
C ARG A 209 14.60 -1.68 10.47
N SER A 210 15.25 -1.17 11.51
CA SER A 210 16.08 0.03 11.38
C SER A 210 17.37 -0.32 10.63
N GLY A 211 17.80 0.53 9.70
CA GLY A 211 18.99 0.26 8.91
C GLY A 211 19.20 1.26 7.78
N PHE A 212 20.35 1.16 7.13
CA PHE A 212 20.60 1.92 5.90
C PHE A 212 19.77 1.36 4.75
N LEU A 213 19.11 2.26 4.02
CA LEU A 213 18.52 1.92 2.74
C LEU A 213 19.59 2.06 1.64
N GLY A 214 19.31 1.48 0.48
CA GLY A 214 20.19 1.62 -0.68
C GLY A 214 20.44 3.09 -1.03
N PRO A 215 21.70 3.49 -1.30
CA PRO A 215 22.00 4.87 -1.67
C PRO A 215 21.37 5.23 -3.01
N VAL A 216 20.94 6.48 -3.14
CA VAL A 216 20.37 7.02 -4.38
C VAL A 216 21.37 7.98 -4.99
N PHE A 217 21.74 7.73 -6.24
CA PHE A 217 22.61 8.61 -7.02
C PHE A 217 21.79 9.42 -7.99
N GLY A 218 22.11 10.71 -8.13
CA GLY A 218 21.41 11.63 -9.02
C GLY A 218 22.37 12.59 -9.71
N SER A 219 21.90 13.24 -10.76
CA SER A 219 22.62 14.35 -11.38
C SER A 219 21.63 15.36 -11.94
N THR A 220 21.81 16.63 -11.57
CA THR A 220 20.97 17.75 -12.02
C THR A 220 21.82 18.90 -12.55
N ASN A 221 21.27 19.73 -13.44
CA ASN A 221 21.99 20.91 -13.92
C ASN A 221 22.28 21.92 -12.79
N SER A 222 21.30 22.11 -11.90
CA SER A 222 21.33 23.04 -10.76
C SER A 222 22.16 22.54 -9.58
N GLY A 223 22.23 21.22 -9.34
CA GLY A 223 22.91 20.59 -8.20
C GLY A 223 24.22 19.86 -8.54
N GLY A 224 24.45 19.50 -9.81
CA GLY A 224 25.55 18.64 -10.23
C GLY A 224 25.28 17.19 -9.86
N SER A 225 26.34 16.42 -9.58
CA SER A 225 26.22 15.05 -9.05
C SER A 225 25.73 15.05 -7.61
N GLU A 226 24.89 14.07 -7.27
CA GLU A 226 24.22 13.95 -5.98
C GLU A 226 24.27 12.52 -5.47
N ILE A 227 24.41 12.35 -4.15
CA ILE A 227 24.29 11.06 -3.46
C ILE A 227 23.44 11.24 -2.21
N THR A 228 22.43 10.40 -2.04
CA THR A 228 21.56 10.34 -0.86
C THR A 228 21.77 9.02 -0.16
N LEU A 229 21.98 9.04 1.15
CA LEU A 229 22.16 7.83 1.97
C LEU A 229 21.08 7.77 3.05
N PRO A 230 19.90 7.19 2.77
CA PRO A 230 18.81 7.13 3.74
C PRO A 230 19.10 6.14 4.87
N TYR A 231 18.82 6.54 6.10
CA TYR A 231 18.77 5.67 7.27
C TYR A 231 17.34 5.63 7.79
N PHE A 232 16.74 4.44 7.74
CA PHE A 232 15.41 4.19 8.25
C PHE A 232 15.49 3.77 9.72
N TRP A 233 14.65 4.37 10.56
CA TRP A 233 14.55 4.11 11.98
C TRP A 233 13.13 3.65 12.31
N ASN A 234 12.98 2.35 12.55
CA ASN A 234 11.74 1.78 13.08
C ASN A 234 11.70 2.02 14.59
N ILE A 235 11.00 3.07 15.03
CA ILE A 235 10.93 3.45 16.44
C ILE A 235 9.90 2.58 17.18
N ALA A 236 8.74 2.37 16.55
CA ALA A 236 7.68 1.47 17.03
C ALA A 236 6.82 1.00 15.85
N PRO A 237 5.98 -0.04 16.00
CA PRO A 237 5.12 -0.54 14.92
C PRO A 237 4.22 0.50 14.24
N ASN A 238 4.02 1.64 14.90
CA ASN A 238 3.04 2.64 14.53
C ASN A 238 3.64 4.05 14.33
N PHE A 239 4.97 4.19 14.41
CA PHE A 239 5.70 5.41 13.98
C PHE A 239 7.14 5.08 13.60
N ASP A 240 7.58 5.67 12.50
CA ASP A 240 8.91 5.50 11.93
C ASP A 240 9.49 6.83 11.46
N ALA A 241 10.81 6.88 11.32
CA ALA A 241 11.53 8.04 10.81
C ALA A 241 12.55 7.63 9.76
N THR A 242 12.80 8.49 8.78
CA THR A 242 13.86 8.30 7.79
C THR A 242 14.72 9.55 7.73
N PHE A 243 16.02 9.41 7.99
CA PHE A 243 17.01 10.48 7.90
C PHE A 243 17.84 10.27 6.64
N SER A 244 17.77 11.21 5.70
CA SER A 244 18.38 11.06 4.38
C SER A 244 19.34 12.22 4.11
N PRO A 245 20.59 12.15 4.57
CA PRO A 245 21.64 13.04 4.12
C PRO A 245 21.82 12.91 2.60
N ARG A 246 21.62 14.02 1.90
CA ARG A 246 21.79 14.19 0.46
C ARG A 246 22.94 15.16 0.21
N TYR A 247 24.06 14.65 -0.25
CA TYR A 247 25.18 15.48 -0.69
C TYR A 247 24.97 15.93 -2.13
N ILE A 248 24.97 17.24 -2.37
CA ILE A 248 24.80 17.89 -3.65
C ILE A 248 26.11 18.59 -3.99
N SER A 249 26.86 18.06 -4.97
CA SER A 249 28.23 18.49 -5.26
C SER A 249 28.42 20.01 -5.38
N LYS A 250 27.49 20.71 -6.04
CA LYS A 250 27.56 22.17 -6.21
C LYS A 250 27.07 22.96 -5.00
N ARG A 251 26.22 22.41 -4.12
CA ARG A 251 25.45 23.17 -3.12
C ARG A 251 25.75 22.83 -1.66
N GLY A 252 26.19 21.62 -1.35
CA GLY A 252 26.46 21.17 0.02
C GLY A 252 25.61 19.96 0.43
N THR A 253 25.50 19.72 1.73
CA THR A 253 24.74 18.59 2.28
C THR A 253 23.37 19.07 2.75
N GLN A 254 22.33 18.52 2.15
CA GLN A 254 20.95 18.67 2.58
C GLN A 254 20.57 17.48 3.48
N PHE A 255 19.83 17.72 4.55
CA PHE A 255 19.25 16.69 5.40
C PHE A 255 17.76 16.60 5.14
N ASN A 256 17.33 15.52 4.48
CA ASN A 256 15.91 15.26 4.24
C ASN A 256 15.39 14.33 5.33
N ASN A 257 14.42 14.80 6.11
CA ASN A 257 13.89 14.07 7.26
C ASN A 257 12.41 13.79 7.04
N GLU A 258 12.03 12.52 7.15
CA GLU A 258 10.64 12.07 7.08
C GLU A 258 10.27 11.45 8.43
N PHE A 259 9.14 11.84 8.98
CA PHE A 259 8.56 11.20 10.16
C PHE A 259 7.12 10.82 9.87
N ARG A 260 6.77 9.55 10.09
CA ARG A 260 5.42 9.03 9.84
C ARG A 260 4.85 8.41 11.10
N TYR A 261 3.54 8.56 11.26
CA TYR A 261 2.80 7.96 12.35
C TYR A 261 1.44 7.46 11.88
N LEU A 262 1.03 6.34 12.46
CA LEU A 262 -0.25 5.68 12.21
C LEU A 262 -0.86 5.26 13.55
N ARG A 263 -2.09 5.67 13.81
CA ARG A 263 -2.90 5.29 14.96
C ARG A 263 -4.33 5.03 14.49
N PRO A 264 -5.17 4.33 15.26
CA PRO A 264 -6.53 3.99 14.82
C PRO A 264 -7.40 5.20 14.44
N ARG A 265 -7.18 6.34 15.10
CA ARG A 265 -7.94 7.58 14.86
C ARG A 265 -7.20 8.64 14.08
N TYR A 266 -5.88 8.55 13.93
CA TYR A 266 -5.12 9.58 13.24
C TYR A 266 -3.88 9.02 12.57
N SER A 267 -3.50 9.65 11.47
CA SER A 267 -2.31 9.29 10.71
C SER A 267 -1.71 10.53 10.08
N GLY A 268 -0.41 10.50 9.81
CA GLY A 268 0.22 11.59 9.10
C GLY A 268 1.69 11.40 8.86
N GLU A 269 2.23 12.39 8.15
CA GLU A 269 3.62 12.49 7.76
C GLU A 269 4.09 13.94 7.97
N PHE A 270 5.33 14.07 8.41
CA PHE A 270 6.05 15.33 8.56
C PHE A 270 7.36 15.22 7.79
N HIS A 271 7.61 16.23 6.96
CA HIS A 271 8.83 16.35 6.16
C HIS A 271 9.57 17.61 6.60
N ALA A 272 10.88 17.48 6.79
CA ALA A 272 11.77 18.59 7.07
C ALA A 272 13.06 18.41 6.28
N ASP A 273 13.23 19.21 5.25
CA ASP A 273 14.45 19.25 4.46
C ASP A 273 15.21 20.51 4.80
N VAL A 274 16.50 20.39 5.12
CA VAL A 274 17.33 21.54 5.52
C VAL A 274 18.67 21.47 4.81
N LEU A 275 19.03 22.55 4.12
CA LEU A 275 20.34 22.80 3.52
C LEU A 275 20.88 24.09 4.12
N ASP A 276 21.82 23.95 5.05
CA ASP A 276 22.51 25.07 5.68
C ASP A 276 23.64 25.57 4.76
N GLY A 277 23.71 26.88 4.52
CA GLY A 277 24.73 27.51 3.68
C GLY A 277 24.84 26.95 2.26
N ASP A 278 23.78 27.05 1.45
CA ASP A 278 23.82 26.67 0.02
C ASP A 278 24.94 27.43 -0.71
N ARG A 279 25.97 26.70 -1.16
CA ARG A 279 27.19 27.28 -1.76
C ARG A 279 26.94 28.09 -3.04
N VAL A 280 25.81 27.90 -3.71
CA VAL A 280 25.46 28.63 -4.94
C VAL A 280 24.64 29.87 -4.64
N SER A 281 23.63 29.77 -3.78
CA SER A 281 22.72 30.89 -3.48
C SER A 281 23.15 31.73 -2.26
N ASN A 282 24.06 31.21 -1.43
CA ASN A 282 24.47 31.78 -0.15
C ASN A 282 23.29 32.02 0.81
N LEU A 283 22.33 31.09 0.81
CA LEU A 283 21.13 31.11 1.65
C LEU A 283 21.00 29.80 2.42
N ASP A 284 20.36 29.85 3.58
CA ASP A 284 19.87 28.66 4.26
C ASP A 284 18.51 28.30 3.67
N ARG A 285 18.39 27.08 3.17
CA ARG A 285 17.23 26.63 2.40
C ARG A 285 16.54 25.50 3.11
N SER A 286 15.22 25.60 3.23
CA SER A 286 14.45 24.61 3.98
C SER A 286 13.08 24.38 3.36
N HIS A 287 12.59 23.16 3.50
CA HIS A 287 11.21 22.79 3.22
C HIS A 287 10.62 22.09 4.44
N TYR A 288 9.41 22.50 4.80
CA TYR A 288 8.61 21.87 5.85
C TYR A 288 7.25 21.49 5.30
N GLY A 289 6.91 20.20 5.41
CA GLY A 289 5.65 19.64 4.97
C GLY A 289 4.96 18.91 6.11
N ILE A 290 3.65 19.06 6.24
CA ILE A 290 2.82 18.24 7.14
C ILE A 290 1.56 17.80 6.42
N LYS A 291 1.27 16.51 6.48
CA LYS A 291 -0.06 15.97 6.19
C LYS A 291 -0.57 15.22 7.41
N HIS A 292 -1.72 15.63 7.90
CA HIS A 292 -2.37 15.01 9.06
C HIS A 292 -3.83 14.73 8.74
N ARG A 293 -4.32 13.57 9.14
CA ARG A 293 -5.74 13.20 9.12
C ARG A 293 -6.12 12.67 10.49
N HIS A 294 -7.28 13.08 10.97
CA HIS A 294 -7.79 12.70 12.28
C HIS A 294 -9.30 12.45 12.20
N ASN A 295 -9.73 11.27 12.62
CA ASN A 295 -11.10 11.00 13.02
C ASN A 295 -11.29 11.39 14.49
N LEU A 296 -11.96 12.51 14.73
CA LEU A 296 -12.20 13.05 16.07
C LEU A 296 -13.31 12.29 16.81
N GLY A 297 -14.10 11.48 16.11
CA GLY A 297 -15.29 10.80 16.63
C GLY A 297 -16.58 11.57 16.35
N ASP A 298 -17.73 10.94 16.58
CA ASP A 298 -19.07 11.56 16.50
C ASP A 298 -19.37 12.29 15.18
N GLY A 299 -18.85 11.76 14.07
CA GLY A 299 -19.00 12.35 12.74
C GLY A 299 -18.01 13.47 12.41
N PHE A 300 -17.15 13.86 13.36
CA PHE A 300 -16.10 14.87 13.15
C PHE A 300 -14.80 14.27 12.62
N SER A 301 -14.20 14.98 11.68
CA SER A 301 -12.86 14.71 11.17
C SER A 301 -12.09 16.01 10.98
N ALA A 302 -10.77 15.94 11.09
CA ALA A 302 -9.88 17.06 10.84
C ALA A 302 -8.75 16.63 9.91
N SER A 303 -8.30 17.55 9.06
CA SER A 303 -7.14 17.35 8.22
C SER A 303 -6.31 18.63 8.13
N VAL A 304 -4.99 18.46 8.05
CA VAL A 304 -4.04 19.53 7.76
C VAL A 304 -3.18 19.08 6.59
N ASP A 305 -3.01 19.96 5.61
CA ASP A 305 -2.05 19.80 4.52
C ASP A 305 -1.34 21.13 4.33
N ALA A 306 -0.09 21.22 4.77
CA ALA A 306 0.68 22.44 4.70
C ALA A 306 2.10 22.18 4.25
N ASN A 307 2.52 22.89 3.22
CA ASN A 307 3.88 22.88 2.70
C ASN A 307 4.41 24.32 2.69
N VAL A 308 5.64 24.49 3.16
CA VAL A 308 6.33 25.77 3.24
C VAL A 308 7.76 25.58 2.79
N VAL A 309 8.25 26.51 1.98
CA VAL A 309 9.66 26.57 1.58
C VAL A 309 10.27 27.92 1.97
N SER A 310 11.60 27.94 2.12
CA SER A 310 12.39 29.13 2.46
C SER A 310 12.32 30.22 1.40
N ASP A 311 12.30 29.85 0.13
CA ASP A 311 12.46 30.76 -0.99
C ASP A 311 11.74 30.28 -2.26
N ASP A 312 11.48 31.21 -3.18
CA ASP A 312 10.73 30.96 -4.41
C ASP A 312 11.46 30.02 -5.39
N ALA A 313 12.78 29.87 -5.27
CA ALA A 313 13.58 29.03 -6.15
C ALA A 313 13.74 27.59 -5.63
N TYR A 314 13.21 27.26 -4.43
CA TYR A 314 13.50 26.02 -3.72
C TYR A 314 13.31 24.77 -4.59
N TYR A 315 12.10 24.56 -5.11
CA TYR A 315 11.81 23.38 -5.93
C TYR A 315 12.47 23.41 -7.31
N ARG A 316 12.70 24.60 -7.88
CA ARG A 316 13.41 24.72 -9.16
C ARG A 316 14.85 24.24 -9.04
N ASP A 317 15.49 24.54 -7.92
CA ASP A 317 16.91 24.27 -7.73
C ASP A 317 17.18 22.90 -7.08
N LEU A 318 16.34 22.49 -6.14
CA LEU A 318 16.60 21.36 -5.22
C LEU A 318 15.65 20.16 -5.42
N ALA A 319 14.60 20.25 -6.25
CA ALA A 319 13.73 19.10 -6.47
C ALA A 319 14.50 17.94 -7.15
N GLY A 320 14.40 16.75 -6.57
CA GLY A 320 15.02 15.54 -7.14
C GLY A 320 14.23 14.92 -8.30
N ALA A 321 12.97 15.30 -8.50
CA ALA A 321 12.10 14.79 -9.55
C ALA A 321 11.55 15.94 -10.42
N ILE A 322 11.44 15.70 -11.74
CA ILE A 322 10.96 16.69 -12.73
C ILE A 322 9.58 17.25 -12.36
N SER A 323 8.68 16.41 -11.81
CA SER A 323 7.35 16.84 -11.36
C SER A 323 7.36 17.82 -10.19
N GLY A 324 8.43 17.86 -9.39
CA GLY A 324 8.61 18.82 -8.30
C GLY A 324 8.98 20.22 -8.79
N THR A 325 9.70 20.32 -9.92
CA THR A 325 10.22 21.61 -10.43
C THR A 325 9.14 22.58 -10.93
N SER A 326 7.92 22.08 -11.22
CA SER A 326 6.80 22.87 -11.75
C SER A 326 5.81 23.33 -10.67
N GLN A 327 6.13 23.17 -9.39
CA GLN A 327 5.24 23.60 -8.31
C GLN A 327 5.27 25.11 -8.10
N ALA A 328 4.25 25.80 -8.59
CA ALA A 328 4.12 27.25 -8.42
C ALA A 328 3.31 27.65 -7.18
N ASN A 329 2.43 26.80 -6.66
CA ASN A 329 1.54 27.10 -5.53
C ASN A 329 1.59 25.99 -4.48
N LEU A 330 2.12 26.30 -3.30
CA LEU A 330 2.19 25.35 -2.18
C LEU A 330 0.97 25.53 -1.28
N LEU A 331 0.16 24.47 -1.17
CA LEU A 331 -1.05 24.46 -0.36
C LEU A 331 -0.71 24.55 1.13
N ARG A 332 -1.47 25.38 1.85
CA ARG A 332 -1.48 25.47 3.31
C ARG A 332 -2.93 25.55 3.78
N GLU A 333 -3.46 24.40 4.18
CA GLU A 333 -4.86 24.21 4.49
C GLU A 333 -5.06 23.44 5.79
N GLY A 334 -6.07 23.87 6.55
CA GLY A 334 -6.67 23.10 7.62
C GLY A 334 -8.17 23.00 7.37
N VAL A 335 -8.73 21.80 7.55
CA VAL A 335 -10.17 21.53 7.41
C VAL A 335 -10.65 20.77 8.62
N VAL A 336 -11.78 21.21 9.17
CA VAL A 336 -12.60 20.43 10.10
C VAL A 336 -13.91 20.13 9.40
N SER A 337 -14.28 18.87 9.33
CA SER A 337 -15.50 18.39 8.68
C SER A 337 -16.37 17.64 9.67
N TYR A 338 -17.67 17.73 9.48
CA TYR A 338 -18.69 17.00 10.21
C TYR A 338 -19.61 16.30 9.23
N ALA A 339 -19.87 15.02 9.43
CA ALA A 339 -20.86 14.25 8.69
C ALA A 339 -21.73 13.48 9.66
N GLY A 340 -23.01 13.84 9.74
CA GLY A 340 -23.94 13.23 10.71
C GLY A 340 -25.37 13.68 10.48
N TYR A 341 -26.33 12.79 10.79
CA TYR A 341 -27.76 13.04 10.66
C TYR A 341 -28.19 13.59 9.28
N GLY A 342 -27.55 13.12 8.20
CA GLY A 342 -27.84 13.55 6.83
C GLY A 342 -27.34 14.96 6.46
N TRP A 343 -26.46 15.54 7.27
CA TRP A 343 -25.79 16.81 6.99
C TRP A 343 -24.29 16.60 6.87
N ASN A 344 -23.67 17.33 5.94
CA ASN A 344 -22.23 17.49 5.84
C ASN A 344 -21.90 18.96 6.06
N ALA A 345 -21.02 19.27 7.01
CA ALA A 345 -20.52 20.61 7.23
C ALA A 345 -18.99 20.59 7.19
N SER A 346 -18.37 21.69 6.79
CA SER A 346 -16.93 21.86 6.91
C SER A 346 -16.55 23.32 7.16
N ALA A 347 -15.50 23.50 7.94
CA ALA A 347 -14.81 24.76 8.13
C ALA A 347 -13.37 24.60 7.63
N ARG A 348 -12.98 25.47 6.69
CA ARG A 348 -11.69 25.43 6.03
C ARG A 348 -10.99 26.77 6.17
N VAL A 349 -9.67 26.72 6.40
CA VAL A 349 -8.78 27.87 6.23
C VAL A 349 -7.74 27.46 5.20
N GLN A 350 -7.68 28.16 4.08
CA GLN A 350 -6.81 27.84 2.95
C GLN A 350 -6.02 29.07 2.51
N ARG A 351 -4.71 28.89 2.34
CA ARG A 351 -3.83 29.85 1.69
C ARG A 351 -2.78 29.12 0.87
N TYR A 352 -2.17 29.82 -0.08
CA TYR A 352 -1.06 29.30 -0.87
C TYR A 352 0.22 30.08 -0.56
N GLN A 353 1.37 29.43 -0.67
CA GLN A 353 2.65 30.11 -0.92
C GLN A 353 2.90 30.01 -2.42
N THR A 354 2.76 31.12 -3.12
CA THR A 354 3.02 31.18 -4.57
C THR A 354 4.48 31.48 -4.79
N LEU A 355 5.21 30.54 -5.37
CA LEU A 355 6.62 30.69 -5.71
C LEU A 355 6.73 31.54 -6.97
N GLN A 356 7.40 32.69 -6.85
CA GLN A 356 7.52 33.65 -7.95
C GLN A 356 8.78 33.37 -8.79
N ASP A 357 8.60 33.27 -10.10
CA ASP A 357 9.70 33.34 -11.06
C ASP A 357 9.77 34.76 -11.66
N PRO A 358 10.90 35.48 -11.55
CA PRO A 358 11.07 36.79 -12.18
C PRO A 358 10.82 36.80 -13.69
N LEU A 359 11.09 35.69 -14.39
CA LEU A 359 10.91 35.53 -15.83
C LEU A 359 9.48 35.10 -16.21
N ALA A 360 8.76 34.48 -15.27
CA ALA A 360 7.42 33.94 -15.48
C ALA A 360 6.57 34.10 -14.21
N ARG A 361 6.12 35.33 -13.95
CA ARG A 361 5.32 35.62 -12.74
C ARG A 361 4.02 34.83 -12.73
N VAL A 362 3.72 34.23 -11.58
CA VAL A 362 2.50 33.44 -11.37
C VAL A 362 1.52 34.26 -10.57
N ALA A 363 0.26 34.31 -11.03
CA ALA A 363 -0.81 34.99 -10.32
C ALA A 363 -1.02 34.36 -8.93
N ILE A 364 -1.01 35.21 -7.91
CA ILE A 364 -1.28 34.78 -6.53
C ILE A 364 -2.77 34.42 -6.43
N PRO A 365 -3.13 33.23 -5.94
CA PRO A 365 -4.52 32.87 -5.74
C PRO A 365 -5.08 33.53 -4.47
N TYR A 366 -6.40 33.74 -4.45
CA TYR A 366 -7.10 34.18 -3.25
C TYR A 366 -6.95 33.18 -2.10
N ARG A 367 -6.86 33.69 -0.88
CA ARG A 367 -6.95 32.92 0.36
C ARG A 367 -8.42 32.81 0.76
N ARG A 368 -8.81 31.69 1.37
CA ARG A 368 -10.16 31.44 1.89
C ARG A 368 -10.09 31.33 3.40
N GLN A 369 -10.49 32.37 4.12
CA GLN A 369 -10.21 32.52 5.56
C GLN A 369 -11.36 33.18 6.33
N PRO A 370 -12.38 32.42 6.80
CA PRO A 370 -12.62 31.00 6.56
C PRO A 370 -13.52 30.74 5.34
N GLN A 371 -13.57 29.49 4.90
CA GLN A 371 -14.65 28.91 4.09
C GLN A 371 -15.49 27.98 4.97
N LEU A 372 -16.79 28.25 5.07
CA LEU A 372 -17.77 27.43 5.75
C LEU A 372 -18.71 26.85 4.71
N ALA A 373 -18.78 25.52 4.61
CA ALA A 373 -19.67 24.84 3.68
C ALA A 373 -20.64 23.94 4.45
N LEU A 374 -21.89 23.91 4.02
CA LEU A 374 -22.95 23.07 4.56
C LEU A 374 -23.72 22.43 3.41
N SER A 375 -23.93 21.13 3.45
CA SER A 375 -24.74 20.44 2.45
C SER A 375 -25.59 19.32 3.04
N THR A 376 -26.69 19.03 2.36
CA THR A 376 -27.56 17.89 2.67
C THR A 376 -28.22 17.40 1.38
N SER A 377 -28.42 16.09 1.31
CA SER A 377 -29.23 15.43 0.30
C SER A 377 -30.18 14.47 1.02
N ARG A 378 -31.48 14.70 0.87
CA ARG A 378 -32.51 13.88 1.51
C ARG A 378 -33.57 13.48 0.51
N GLN A 379 -33.92 12.19 0.53
CA GLN A 379 -35.11 11.72 -0.15
C GLN A 379 -36.34 12.03 0.71
N VAL A 380 -37.33 12.68 0.12
CA VAL A 380 -38.63 13.00 0.74
C VAL A 380 -39.72 12.52 -0.22
N ALA A 381 -40.40 11.45 0.17
CA ALA A 381 -41.28 10.69 -0.72
C ALA A 381 -40.54 10.28 -2.02
N LYS A 382 -41.08 10.63 -3.18
CA LYS A 382 -40.43 10.38 -4.48
C LYS A 382 -39.41 11.46 -4.88
N SER A 383 -39.28 12.54 -4.12
CA SER A 383 -38.43 13.68 -4.48
C SER A 383 -37.09 13.64 -3.76
N THR A 384 -36.03 14.14 -4.41
CA THR A 384 -34.75 14.41 -3.75
C THR A 384 -34.63 15.90 -3.48
N LEU A 385 -34.51 16.27 -2.21
CA LEU A 385 -34.17 17.61 -1.78
C LEU A 385 -32.66 17.69 -1.59
N ASN A 386 -32.03 18.64 -2.27
CA ASN A 386 -30.62 18.96 -2.09
C ASN A 386 -30.51 20.41 -1.62
N PHE A 387 -29.62 20.66 -0.68
CA PHE A 387 -29.28 22.01 -0.27
C PHE A 387 -27.77 22.09 -0.09
N THR A 388 -27.17 23.10 -0.70
CA THR A 388 -25.76 23.45 -0.51
C THR A 388 -25.69 24.93 -0.15
N SER A 389 -24.91 25.24 0.88
CA SER A 389 -24.61 26.60 1.33
C SER A 389 -23.10 26.75 1.48
N GLU A 390 -22.59 27.91 1.10
CA GLU A 390 -21.18 28.25 1.21
C GLU A 390 -21.02 29.70 1.64
N TYR A 391 -20.29 29.94 2.72
CA TYR A 391 -19.79 31.25 3.11
C TYR A 391 -18.27 31.27 2.98
N VAL A 392 -17.70 32.26 2.30
CA VAL A 392 -16.24 32.41 2.18
C VAL A 392 -15.85 33.86 2.39
N ASP A 393 -14.83 34.08 3.21
CA ASP A 393 -14.09 35.35 3.26
C ASP A 393 -12.81 35.22 2.39
N TYR A 394 -12.78 35.96 1.29
CA TYR A 394 -11.67 35.97 0.34
C TYR A 394 -10.69 37.08 0.65
N ARG A 395 -9.42 36.70 0.79
CA ARG A 395 -8.31 37.62 1.08
C ARG A 395 -7.23 37.56 0.03
N HIS A 396 -6.78 38.71 -0.44
CA HIS A 396 -5.68 38.86 -1.40
C HIS A 396 -4.75 40.00 -0.99
N PRO A 397 -3.43 39.90 -1.22
CA PRO A 397 -2.49 40.97 -0.90
C PRO A 397 -2.67 42.24 -1.73
N THR A 398 -3.13 42.13 -2.99
CA THR A 398 -3.18 43.25 -3.95
C THR A 398 -4.53 43.45 -4.64
N LEU A 399 -5.48 42.54 -4.48
CA LEU A 399 -6.78 42.57 -5.15
C LEU A 399 -7.88 42.83 -4.10
N VAL A 400 -9.08 43.15 -4.56
CA VAL A 400 -10.24 43.43 -3.69
C VAL A 400 -10.55 42.25 -2.77
N ASN A 401 -10.76 42.50 -1.49
CA ASN A 401 -11.21 41.49 -0.54
C ASN A 401 -12.75 41.50 -0.47
N GLY A 402 -13.33 40.38 -0.04
CA GLY A 402 -14.76 40.35 0.18
C GLY A 402 -15.29 39.01 0.65
N GLN A 403 -16.52 39.06 1.13
CA GLN A 403 -17.26 37.92 1.64
C GLN A 403 -18.33 37.52 0.62
N ARG A 404 -18.48 36.21 0.42
CA ARG A 404 -19.52 35.63 -0.44
C ARG A 404 -20.33 34.63 0.35
N LEU A 405 -21.65 34.79 0.34
CA LEU A 405 -22.61 33.77 0.77
C LEU A 405 -23.33 33.22 -0.47
N VAL A 406 -23.34 31.90 -0.65
CA VAL A 406 -24.07 31.19 -1.70
C VAL A 406 -25.05 30.23 -1.05
N LEU A 407 -26.30 30.23 -1.53
CA LEU A 407 -27.33 29.28 -1.15
C LEU A 407 -27.88 28.62 -2.42
N ASN A 408 -27.91 27.30 -2.48
CA ASN A 408 -28.33 26.52 -3.64
C ASN A 408 -29.27 25.37 -3.27
N PRO A 409 -30.51 25.65 -2.82
CA PRO A 409 -31.55 24.63 -2.70
C PRO A 409 -32.00 24.12 -4.08
N SER A 410 -32.28 22.82 -4.17
CA SER A 410 -32.93 22.21 -5.32
C SER A 410 -33.80 21.01 -4.94
N ILE A 411 -34.80 20.77 -5.76
CA ILE A 411 -35.70 19.63 -5.70
C ILE A 411 -35.69 18.92 -7.05
N SER A 412 -35.45 17.62 -7.06
CA SER A 412 -35.62 16.77 -8.24
C SER A 412 -36.72 15.75 -8.00
N TYR A 413 -37.50 15.49 -9.05
CA TYR A 413 -38.61 14.55 -9.01
C TYR A 413 -38.50 13.60 -10.21
N PRO A 414 -38.22 12.30 -10.02
CA PRO A 414 -38.21 11.33 -11.11
C PRO A 414 -39.65 11.09 -11.57
N LEU A 415 -40.05 11.75 -12.66
CA LEU A 415 -41.38 11.56 -13.28
C LEU A 415 -41.51 10.14 -13.82
N LEU A 416 -40.45 9.65 -14.47
CA LEU A 416 -40.32 8.30 -14.99
C LEU A 416 -38.99 7.71 -14.50
N SER A 417 -39.01 6.45 -14.04
CA SER A 417 -37.84 5.77 -13.50
C SER A 417 -37.99 4.26 -13.66
N GLU A 418 -37.96 3.79 -14.90
CA GLU A 418 -38.05 2.37 -15.26
C GLU A 418 -36.69 1.85 -15.76
N PRO A 419 -36.42 0.54 -15.74
CA PRO A 419 -35.12 -0.01 -16.15
C PRO A 419 -34.67 0.34 -17.58
N GLY A 420 -35.62 0.63 -18.48
CA GLY A 420 -35.34 1.01 -19.87
C GLY A 420 -35.36 2.51 -20.17
N TYR A 421 -35.84 3.35 -19.23
CA TYR A 421 -35.95 4.80 -19.46
C TYR A 421 -36.17 5.60 -18.18
N TYR A 422 -35.68 6.84 -18.18
CA TYR A 422 -35.92 7.78 -17.09
C TYR A 422 -36.20 9.20 -17.59
N LEU A 423 -36.94 9.95 -16.77
CA LEU A 423 -37.23 11.37 -16.98
C LEU A 423 -37.29 12.07 -15.63
N THR A 424 -36.34 12.95 -15.35
CA THR A 424 -36.18 13.63 -14.06
C THR A 424 -36.09 15.14 -14.24
N PRO A 425 -37.20 15.88 -14.04
CA PRO A 425 -37.14 17.32 -13.82
C PRO A 425 -36.45 17.66 -12.50
N LYS A 426 -35.75 18.79 -12.51
CA LYS A 426 -35.14 19.41 -11.33
C LYS A 426 -35.34 20.92 -11.36
N LEU A 427 -35.78 21.45 -10.24
CA LEU A 427 -35.89 22.88 -9.98
C LEU A 427 -34.86 23.25 -8.91
N GLY A 428 -34.08 24.29 -9.18
CA GLY A 428 -33.09 24.84 -8.27
C GLY A 428 -33.17 26.35 -8.19
N LEU A 429 -32.61 26.90 -7.12
CA LEU A 429 -32.46 28.33 -6.95
C LEU A 429 -31.04 28.61 -6.49
N HIS A 430 -30.29 29.37 -7.28
CA HIS A 430 -28.94 29.80 -6.91
C HIS A 430 -28.99 31.26 -6.45
N TYR A 431 -28.83 31.47 -5.14
CA TYR A 431 -28.68 32.79 -4.52
C TYR A 431 -27.22 33.04 -4.16
N SER A 432 -26.71 34.24 -4.43
CA SER A 432 -25.37 34.65 -4.00
C SER A 432 -25.37 36.12 -3.57
N SER A 433 -24.78 36.41 -2.42
CA SER A 433 -24.60 37.76 -1.86
C SER A 433 -23.11 38.06 -1.71
N TYR A 434 -22.70 39.24 -2.15
CA TYR A 434 -21.31 39.72 -2.11
C TYR A 434 -21.24 40.98 -1.24
N VAL A 435 -20.35 40.96 -0.26
CA VAL A 435 -20.00 42.12 0.57
C VAL A 435 -18.52 42.38 0.39
N LEU A 436 -18.16 43.52 -0.19
CA LEU A 436 -16.78 43.87 -0.52
C LEU A 436 -16.18 44.81 0.53
N ASP A 437 -14.89 44.65 0.77
CA ASP A 437 -14.17 45.43 1.78
C ASP A 437 -13.77 46.82 1.28
N ALA A 438 -13.33 47.68 2.20
CA ALA A 438 -12.88 49.05 1.91
C ALA A 438 -11.65 49.13 0.97
N ASN A 439 -10.90 48.03 0.76
CA ASN A 439 -9.80 47.97 -0.21
C ASN A 439 -10.28 47.84 -1.68
N ASN A 440 -11.58 47.96 -1.91
CA ASN A 440 -12.21 48.00 -3.22
C ASN A 440 -11.97 49.35 -3.92
N THR A 441 -10.80 49.50 -4.54
CA THR A 441 -10.43 50.68 -5.34
C THR A 441 -11.26 50.84 -6.62
N SER A 442 -11.99 49.81 -7.02
CA SER A 442 -12.83 49.80 -8.22
C SER A 442 -14.28 50.22 -7.96
N ASN A 443 -14.62 50.62 -6.73
CA ASN A 443 -15.97 51.05 -6.31
C ASN A 443 -17.10 50.07 -6.67
N VAL A 444 -16.80 48.77 -6.72
CA VAL A 444 -17.82 47.74 -7.00
C VAL A 444 -18.83 47.71 -5.84
N PRO A 445 -20.14 47.87 -6.08
CA PRO A 445 -21.13 47.85 -5.00
C PRO A 445 -21.36 46.43 -4.47
N ASN A 446 -21.77 46.35 -3.20
CA ASN A 446 -22.31 45.12 -2.63
C ASN A 446 -23.51 44.67 -3.48
N THR A 447 -23.49 43.41 -3.90
CA THR A 447 -24.40 42.91 -4.94
C THR A 447 -25.02 41.59 -4.52
N GLN A 448 -26.28 41.39 -4.89
CA GLN A 448 -27.01 40.14 -4.72
C GLN A 448 -27.45 39.62 -6.09
N ARG A 449 -27.45 38.29 -6.25
CA ARG A 449 -27.83 37.62 -7.49
C ARG A 449 -28.66 36.39 -7.18
N THR A 450 -29.84 36.31 -7.81
CA THR A 450 -30.78 35.19 -7.68
C THR A 450 -31.07 34.61 -9.07
N LEU A 451 -30.79 33.33 -9.25
CA LEU A 451 -30.95 32.61 -10.51
C LEU A 451 -31.80 31.36 -10.31
N PRO A 452 -33.06 31.32 -10.79
CA PRO A 452 -33.79 30.07 -10.88
C PRO A 452 -33.16 29.18 -11.94
N ILE A 453 -33.08 27.89 -11.65
CA ILE A 453 -32.51 26.88 -12.52
C ILE A 453 -33.58 25.82 -12.76
N PHE A 454 -33.90 25.56 -14.02
CA PHE A 454 -34.70 24.41 -14.41
C PHE A 454 -33.84 23.49 -15.26
N SER A 455 -33.84 22.20 -14.94
CA SER A 455 -33.24 21.19 -15.81
C SER A 455 -34.16 19.98 -15.96
N LEU A 456 -34.10 19.36 -17.11
CA LEU A 456 -34.80 18.12 -17.44
C LEU A 456 -33.77 17.11 -17.95
N ASP A 457 -33.58 16.04 -17.20
CA ASP A 457 -32.69 14.94 -17.57
C ASP A 457 -33.50 13.75 -18.05
N SER A 458 -33.14 13.18 -19.19
CA SER A 458 -33.83 12.04 -19.79
C SER A 458 -32.84 11.10 -20.45
N GLY A 459 -33.13 9.80 -20.37
CA GLY A 459 -32.33 8.79 -21.03
C GLY A 459 -33.12 7.52 -21.30
N LEU A 460 -32.64 6.75 -22.27
CA LEU A 460 -33.14 5.42 -22.61
C LEU A 460 -32.00 4.42 -22.47
N ILE A 461 -32.31 3.16 -22.24
CA ILE A 461 -31.35 2.06 -22.15
C ILE A 461 -31.84 0.97 -23.10
N PHE A 462 -31.04 0.68 -24.14
CA PHE A 462 -31.30 -0.40 -25.09
C PHE A 462 -30.24 -1.47 -24.93
N GLU A 463 -30.65 -2.73 -24.88
CA GLU A 463 -29.73 -3.86 -24.81
C GLU A 463 -29.94 -4.77 -26.02
N ARG A 464 -28.85 -5.27 -26.59
CA ARG A 464 -28.88 -6.32 -27.60
C ARG A 464 -27.82 -7.37 -27.31
N ASN A 465 -28.19 -8.63 -27.43
CA ASN A 465 -27.22 -9.72 -27.49
C ASN A 465 -26.53 -9.68 -28.85
N ASP A 466 -25.20 -9.73 -28.85
CA ASP A 466 -24.37 -9.79 -30.04
C ASP A 466 -23.33 -10.90 -29.88
N SER A 467 -22.70 -11.31 -30.98
CA SER A 467 -21.59 -12.26 -30.93
C SER A 467 -20.43 -11.76 -31.80
N PHE A 468 -19.25 -11.67 -31.20
CA PHE A 468 -18.06 -11.20 -31.88
C PHE A 468 -16.93 -12.20 -31.66
N LEU A 469 -16.32 -12.67 -32.76
CA LEU A 469 -15.26 -13.69 -32.76
C LEU A 469 -15.64 -14.97 -31.99
N GLY A 470 -16.91 -15.40 -32.07
CA GLY A 470 -17.41 -16.62 -31.45
C GLY A 470 -17.75 -16.51 -29.95
N ASN A 471 -17.58 -15.33 -29.34
CA ASN A 471 -17.98 -15.07 -27.96
C ASN A 471 -19.27 -14.24 -27.93
N ALA A 472 -20.19 -14.60 -27.02
CA ALA A 472 -21.42 -13.84 -26.80
C ALA A 472 -21.14 -12.61 -25.92
N TYR A 473 -21.66 -11.46 -26.34
CA TYR A 473 -21.58 -10.19 -25.61
C TYR A 473 -22.95 -9.52 -25.53
N MET A 474 -23.20 -8.78 -24.45
CA MET A 474 -24.34 -7.87 -24.36
C MET A 474 -23.85 -6.47 -24.74
N GLN A 475 -24.45 -5.86 -25.75
CA GLN A 475 -24.19 -4.47 -26.12
C GLN A 475 -25.33 -3.59 -25.59
N THR A 476 -24.96 -2.59 -24.80
CA THR A 476 -25.88 -1.57 -24.28
C THR A 476 -25.68 -0.24 -25.01
N LEU A 477 -26.77 0.40 -25.42
CA LEU A 477 -26.79 1.75 -26.00
C LEU A 477 -27.64 2.66 -25.11
N GLU A 478 -27.02 3.71 -24.56
CA GLU A 478 -27.62 4.62 -23.58
C GLU A 478 -27.70 6.06 -24.11
N PRO A 479 -28.66 6.41 -24.99
CA PRO A 479 -28.83 7.78 -25.41
C PRO A 479 -29.37 8.63 -24.24
N ARG A 480 -28.79 9.82 -24.06
CA ARG A 480 -29.18 10.80 -23.04
C ARG A 480 -29.44 12.15 -23.67
N ALA A 481 -30.53 12.78 -23.29
CA ALA A 481 -30.86 14.16 -23.64
C ALA A 481 -31.04 14.98 -22.36
N PHE A 482 -30.33 16.11 -22.28
CA PHE A 482 -30.33 16.99 -21.12
C PHE A 482 -30.67 18.42 -21.53
N TYR A 483 -31.72 18.99 -20.94
CA TYR A 483 -32.12 20.38 -21.12
C TYR A 483 -31.86 21.17 -19.83
N VAL A 484 -31.30 22.37 -19.96
CA VAL A 484 -31.09 23.28 -18.83
C VAL A 484 -31.44 24.72 -19.24
N ARG A 485 -32.16 25.41 -18.35
CA ARG A 485 -32.50 26.83 -18.51
C ARG A 485 -32.11 27.60 -17.26
N ILE A 486 -31.22 28.56 -17.45
CA ILE A 486 -30.79 29.53 -16.45
C ILE A 486 -30.93 30.92 -17.09
N PRO A 487 -31.69 31.86 -16.52
CA PRO A 487 -31.85 33.18 -17.11
C PRO A 487 -30.55 33.96 -17.03
N TYR A 488 -30.30 34.77 -18.06
CA TYR A 488 -29.15 35.66 -18.06
C TYR A 488 -29.25 36.72 -16.94
N ARG A 489 -28.11 36.98 -16.30
CA ARG A 489 -27.86 38.12 -15.42
C ARG A 489 -26.48 38.65 -15.74
N ASP A 490 -26.39 39.98 -15.87
CA ASP A 490 -25.11 40.65 -16.00
C ASP A 490 -24.31 40.49 -14.69
N GLN A 491 -23.06 40.07 -14.85
CA GLN A 491 -22.12 39.76 -13.77
C GLN A 491 -20.77 40.42 -14.00
N SER A 492 -20.68 41.35 -14.96
CA SER A 492 -19.46 42.06 -15.32
C SER A 492 -18.82 42.82 -14.15
N GLN A 493 -19.63 43.25 -13.19
CA GLN A 493 -19.19 43.95 -11.98
C GLN A 493 -18.81 43.00 -10.84
N LEU A 494 -19.07 41.69 -10.92
CA LEU A 494 -18.74 40.77 -9.84
C LEU A 494 -17.24 40.43 -9.86
N PRO A 495 -16.55 40.48 -8.70
CA PRO A 495 -15.16 40.06 -8.63
C PRO A 495 -15.02 38.56 -8.88
N ASN A 496 -13.97 38.17 -9.61
CA ASN A 496 -13.62 36.78 -9.78
C ASN A 496 -12.68 36.31 -8.66
N PHE A 497 -13.23 35.62 -7.67
CA PHE A 497 -12.46 35.05 -6.56
C PHE A 497 -11.95 33.63 -6.84
N ASP A 498 -12.79 32.78 -7.43
CA ASP A 498 -12.56 31.34 -7.52
C ASP A 498 -13.16 30.70 -8.79
N SER A 499 -13.53 31.50 -9.78
CA SER A 499 -14.09 31.02 -11.03
C SER A 499 -13.02 30.97 -12.13
N ALA A 500 -12.94 29.86 -12.83
CA ALA A 500 -12.08 29.69 -14.00
C ALA A 500 -12.93 29.28 -15.21
N ARG A 501 -12.44 29.57 -16.41
CA ARG A 501 -13.04 29.03 -17.63
C ARG A 501 -12.81 27.52 -17.62
N ALA A 502 -13.86 26.73 -17.84
CA ALA A 502 -13.69 25.30 -18.03
C ALA A 502 -12.73 25.06 -19.22
N PRO A 503 -11.78 24.11 -19.09
CA PRO A 503 -10.79 23.82 -20.12
C PRO A 503 -11.42 23.30 -21.42
#